data_AF-A0A849E8S4-F1
#
_entry.id   AF-A0A849E8S4-F1
#
_cell.length_a   1.000
_cell.length_b   1.000
_cell.length_c   1.000
_cell.angle_alpha   90.00
_cell.angle_beta   90.00
_cell.angle_gamma   90.00
#
_symmetry.space_group_name_H-M   'P 1'
#
loop_
_entity.id
_entity.type
_entity.pdbx_description
1 polymer ?
#
loop_
_entity_poly.entity_id
_entity_poly.type
_entity_poly.pdbx_seq_one_letter_code
_entity_poly.pdbx_strand_id
1 'polypeptide(L)'
;MTDMANPVPVRAGRSQSTVIDAARLKKRYRAEARFRWYGIAAIGFACAFLVLLLSDILLKGLPAFEANTVTLDVTLDDSKIDPDAISKGNYNSIVNSAIRAQFPGVKSRSDRRALPKLLSFDAADKVRREVIANPSLIGTTRSFDLKLSDEADLFLQGMSTDEFDIPVTGSLSIEASGDGFRLTSSGNDFAGVLARVKQRLETRRDRLSLDASKLERVRDRLAAEIPVAEAAVAEAGAEATNTHPAKRRLAKLQADTSSVAAALARLKAQTDELSASIDNPSSAETLTPVLPSYFVRLPEKGVVKIAEIGSDYITGQAYMPVAATGAIAAGSWSLVEYSQPEADRRINDKEIIWLTSLRDAGMVES
;
A
#
# COMPACT_ATOMS: atom_id res chain seq x y z
N MET A 1 -23.64 17.94 -97.32
CA MET A 1 -23.01 19.27 -97.36
C MET A 1 -22.78 19.64 -95.90
N THR A 2 -21.58 19.75 -95.33
CA THR A 2 -20.23 20.06 -95.84
C THR A 2 -19.32 19.71 -94.65
N ASP A 3 -18.57 18.61 -94.70
CA ASP A 3 -17.10 18.59 -94.88
C ASP A 3 -16.35 19.89 -94.51
N MET A 4 -15.50 19.80 -93.48
CA MET A 4 -14.30 20.62 -93.33
C MET A 4 -13.24 19.83 -92.56
N ALA A 5 -12.35 19.20 -93.32
CA ALA A 5 -11.04 18.77 -92.89
C ALA A 5 -10.15 19.98 -92.52
N ASN A 6 -9.31 19.82 -91.50
CA ASN A 6 -8.12 20.64 -91.34
C ASN A 6 -6.98 19.75 -90.79
N PRO A 7 -5.86 19.56 -91.52
CA PRO A 7 -4.73 18.78 -91.04
C PRO A 7 -3.61 19.67 -90.45
N VAL A 8 -2.56 18.98 -89.99
CA VAL A 8 -1.16 19.44 -89.74
C VAL A 8 -0.83 19.77 -88.26
N PRO A 9 0.39 19.53 -87.72
CA PRO A 9 1.52 18.66 -88.13
C PRO A 9 1.94 17.62 -87.06
N VAL A 10 2.53 16.49 -87.48
CA VAL A 10 3.35 15.64 -86.59
C VAL A 10 4.73 16.28 -86.43
N ARG A 11 5.04 16.78 -85.23
CA ARG A 11 6.37 17.30 -84.90
C ARG A 11 7.20 16.20 -84.24
N ALA A 12 8.18 15.67 -84.97
CA ALA A 12 9.23 14.82 -84.44
C ALA A 12 10.07 15.61 -83.42
N GLY A 13 9.96 15.23 -82.14
CA GLY A 13 10.65 15.87 -81.02
C GLY A 13 11.62 14.92 -80.33
N ARG A 14 12.86 14.94 -80.81
CA ARG A 14 14.15 14.61 -80.16
C ARG A 14 14.14 13.85 -78.83
N SER A 15 14.73 12.65 -78.88
CA SER A 15 15.36 11.91 -77.78
C SER A 15 16.30 12.80 -76.93
N GLN A 16 15.88 13.16 -75.72
CA GLN A 16 16.73 13.72 -74.65
C GLN A 16 16.40 13.12 -73.26
N SER A 17 16.04 11.84 -73.19
CA SER A 17 15.53 11.22 -71.96
C SER A 17 16.53 10.29 -71.26
N THR A 18 17.83 10.60 -71.21
CA THR A 18 18.79 9.71 -70.52
C THR A 18 19.65 10.39 -69.45
N VAL A 19 19.82 11.72 -69.47
CA VAL A 19 20.72 12.42 -68.53
C VAL A 19 19.99 13.08 -67.35
N ILE A 20 18.70 13.43 -67.50
CA ILE A 20 17.88 14.01 -66.41
C ILE A 20 17.42 12.93 -65.40
N ASP A 21 17.51 11.65 -65.76
CA ASP A 21 17.05 10.56 -64.92
C ASP A 21 18.03 10.21 -63.78
N ALA A 22 19.35 10.24 -64.01
CA ALA A 22 20.32 9.78 -63.02
C ALA A 22 20.32 10.60 -61.71
N ALA A 23 20.16 11.93 -61.81
CA ALA A 23 20.15 12.83 -60.64
C ALA A 23 18.85 12.71 -59.82
N ARG A 24 17.69 12.53 -60.49
CA ARG A 24 16.39 12.30 -59.83
C ARG A 24 16.33 10.91 -59.21
N LEU A 25 16.93 9.91 -59.85
CA LEU A 25 17.04 8.54 -59.37
C LEU A 25 17.87 8.48 -58.07
N LYS A 26 19.01 9.18 -58.01
CA LYS A 26 19.85 9.28 -56.79
C LYS A 26 19.12 9.93 -55.61
N LYS A 27 18.24 10.92 -55.86
CA LYS A 27 17.40 11.56 -54.82
C LYS A 27 16.36 10.58 -54.25
N ARG A 28 15.77 9.74 -55.11
CA ARG A 28 14.78 8.72 -54.72
C ARG A 28 15.43 7.60 -53.89
N TYR A 29 16.58 7.09 -54.31
CA TYR A 29 17.33 6.08 -53.54
C TYR A 29 17.71 6.57 -52.13
N ARG A 30 18.03 7.87 -51.95
CA ARG A 30 18.30 8.43 -50.61
C ARG A 30 17.06 8.57 -49.74
N ALA A 31 15.88 8.81 -50.32
CA ALA A 31 14.63 8.85 -49.58
C ALA A 31 14.18 7.44 -49.18
N GLU A 32 14.34 6.48 -50.09
CA GLU A 32 14.08 5.06 -49.87
C GLU A 32 15.01 4.45 -48.82
N ALA A 33 16.31 4.79 -48.84
CA ALA A 33 17.27 4.35 -47.82
C ALA A 33 16.91 4.89 -46.41
N ARG A 34 16.43 6.13 -46.31
CA ARG A 34 15.98 6.72 -45.04
C ARG A 34 14.69 6.07 -44.53
N PHE A 35 13.72 5.85 -45.42
CA PHE A 35 12.48 5.13 -45.07
C PHE A 35 12.78 3.71 -44.58
N ARG A 36 13.67 2.99 -45.26
CA ARG A 36 14.13 1.66 -44.84
C ARG A 36 14.84 1.69 -43.48
N TRP A 37 15.70 2.69 -43.24
CA TRP A 37 16.33 2.88 -41.94
C TRP A 37 15.33 3.17 -40.83
N TYR A 38 14.33 4.03 -41.06
CA TYR A 38 13.27 4.27 -40.09
C TYR A 38 12.44 3.02 -39.82
N GLY A 39 12.15 2.20 -40.83
CA GLY A 39 11.48 0.90 -40.64
C GLY A 39 12.29 -0.07 -39.80
N ILE A 40 13.60 -0.24 -40.10
CA ILE A 40 14.50 -1.09 -39.31
C ILE A 40 14.65 -0.57 -37.89
N ALA A 41 14.80 0.75 -37.71
CA ALA A 41 14.88 1.38 -36.40
C ALA A 41 13.58 1.19 -35.60
N ALA A 42 12.42 1.31 -36.24
CA ALA A 42 11.11 1.10 -35.60
C ALA A 42 10.93 -0.36 -35.15
N ILE A 43 11.30 -1.33 -35.99
CA ILE A 43 11.29 -2.76 -35.62
C ILE A 43 12.28 -3.03 -34.48
N GLY A 44 13.49 -2.47 -34.56
CA GLY A 44 14.48 -2.57 -33.50
C GLY A 44 13.98 -2.01 -32.18
N PHE A 45 13.30 -0.87 -32.21
CA PHE A 45 12.70 -0.26 -31.01
C PHE A 45 11.55 -1.09 -30.45
N ALA A 46 10.68 -1.65 -31.31
CA ALA A 46 9.62 -2.56 -30.90
C ALA A 46 10.17 -3.84 -30.25
N CYS A 47 11.21 -4.45 -30.84
CA CYS A 47 11.89 -5.60 -30.25
C CYS A 47 12.57 -5.26 -28.93
N ALA A 48 13.24 -4.10 -28.83
CA ALA A 48 13.85 -3.65 -27.59
C ALA A 48 12.81 -3.46 -26.50
N PHE A 49 11.67 -2.83 -26.82
CA PHE A 49 10.57 -2.66 -25.88
C PHE A 49 9.96 -3.99 -25.44
N LEU A 50 9.81 -4.95 -26.36
CA LEU A 50 9.36 -6.31 -26.03
C LEU A 50 10.31 -7.01 -25.06
N VAL A 51 11.63 -6.94 -25.30
CA VAL A 51 12.63 -7.53 -24.40
C VAL A 51 12.59 -6.85 -23.03
N LEU A 52 12.54 -5.52 -22.98
CA LEU A 52 12.45 -4.78 -21.73
C LEU A 52 11.19 -5.16 -20.94
N LEU A 53 10.04 -5.24 -21.60
CA LEU A 53 8.78 -5.61 -20.97
C LEU A 53 8.82 -7.06 -20.47
N LEU A 54 9.32 -7.99 -21.28
CA LEU A 54 9.46 -9.39 -20.88
C LEU A 54 10.43 -9.55 -19.70
N SER A 55 11.57 -8.85 -19.72
CA SER A 55 12.52 -8.82 -18.60
C SER A 55 11.88 -8.24 -17.35
N ASP A 56 11.13 -7.15 -17.45
CA ASP A 56 10.43 -6.53 -16.32
C ASP A 56 9.39 -7.47 -15.70
N ILE A 57 8.60 -8.16 -16.52
CA ILE A 57 7.62 -9.16 -16.05
C ILE A 57 8.34 -10.33 -15.36
N LEU A 58 9.42 -10.86 -15.94
CA LEU A 58 10.15 -11.98 -15.35
C LEU A 58 10.80 -11.59 -14.02
N LEU A 59 11.46 -10.44 -13.96
CA LEU A 59 12.10 -9.95 -12.73
C LEU A 59 11.08 -9.71 -11.61
N LYS A 60 9.90 -9.17 -11.93
CA LYS A 60 8.82 -8.95 -10.95
C LYS A 60 8.04 -10.22 -10.59
N GLY A 61 8.02 -11.21 -11.48
CA GLY A 61 7.25 -12.44 -11.31
C GLY A 61 8.00 -13.57 -10.60
N LEU A 62 9.33 -13.64 -10.74
CA LEU A 62 10.15 -14.68 -10.12
C LEU A 62 10.00 -14.76 -8.58
N PRO A 63 10.01 -13.64 -7.83
CA PRO A 63 9.88 -13.69 -6.37
C PRO A 63 8.55 -14.30 -5.89
N ALA A 64 7.48 -14.23 -6.69
CA ALA A 64 6.17 -14.77 -6.31
C ALA A 64 6.12 -16.32 -6.27
N PHE A 65 7.17 -17.01 -6.74
CA PHE A 65 7.29 -18.46 -6.67
C PHE A 65 8.07 -18.95 -5.44
N GLU A 66 8.76 -18.05 -4.74
CA GLU A 66 9.46 -18.33 -3.49
C GLU A 66 8.60 -17.82 -2.33
N ALA A 67 8.51 -18.60 -1.26
CA ALA A 67 7.69 -18.26 -0.10
C ALA A 67 8.61 -18.08 1.09
N ASN A 68 8.53 -16.93 1.75
CA ASN A 68 9.35 -16.67 2.92
C ASN A 68 9.01 -17.68 4.03
N THR A 69 10.05 -18.18 4.68
CA THR A 69 9.91 -19.11 5.80
C THR A 69 10.56 -18.53 7.04
N VAL A 70 10.08 -18.94 8.21
CA VAL A 70 10.71 -18.65 9.50
C VAL A 70 11.23 -19.92 10.12
N THR A 71 12.50 -19.92 10.48
CA THR A 71 13.18 -21.02 11.15
C THR A 71 12.87 -20.96 12.64
N LEU A 72 12.12 -21.95 13.14
CA LEU A 72 11.69 -22.03 14.53
C LEU A 72 12.13 -23.34 15.20
N ASP A 73 12.64 -23.22 16.42
CA ASP A 73 12.87 -24.36 17.30
C ASP A 73 11.53 -24.88 17.85
N VAL A 74 11.13 -26.06 17.38
CA VAL A 74 9.87 -26.70 17.72
C VAL A 74 10.12 -27.88 18.66
N THR A 75 9.62 -27.77 19.88
CA THR A 75 9.62 -28.88 20.85
C THR A 75 8.44 -29.81 20.58
N LEU A 76 8.75 -31.04 20.18
CA LEU A 76 7.79 -32.10 19.84
C LEU A 76 7.36 -32.85 21.09
N ASP A 77 6.56 -32.19 21.92
CA ASP A 77 6.04 -32.71 23.20
C ASP A 77 5.27 -34.03 23.03
N ASP A 78 5.66 -35.05 23.80
CA ASP A 78 5.06 -36.39 23.79
C ASP A 78 3.61 -36.38 24.28
N SER A 79 3.26 -35.45 25.18
CA SER A 79 1.88 -35.27 25.65
C SER A 79 0.92 -34.77 24.56
N LYS A 80 1.45 -34.25 23.44
CA LYS A 80 0.66 -33.70 22.33
C LYS A 80 0.65 -34.58 21.08
N ILE A 81 1.47 -35.63 21.05
CA ILE A 81 1.61 -36.55 19.93
C ILE A 81 1.49 -37.98 20.47
N ASP A 82 0.36 -38.62 20.19
CA ASP A 82 0.15 -40.03 20.50
C ASP A 82 1.05 -40.91 19.59
N PRO A 83 1.98 -41.72 20.13
CA PRO A 83 2.82 -42.60 19.33
C PRO A 83 2.05 -43.63 18.50
N ASP A 84 0.87 -44.05 18.96
CA ASP A 84 0.01 -45.01 18.26
C ASP A 84 -0.89 -44.34 17.21
N ALA A 85 -1.01 -43.00 17.27
CA ALA A 85 -1.82 -42.20 16.37
C ALA A 85 -1.14 -40.89 15.97
N ILE A 86 0.14 -40.96 15.58
CA ILE A 86 1.02 -39.81 15.26
C ILE A 86 0.31 -38.81 14.33
N SER A 87 -0.35 -39.31 13.28
CA SER A 87 -1.05 -38.47 12.31
C SER A 87 -2.16 -37.59 12.91
N LYS A 88 -2.72 -37.92 14.08
CA LYS A 88 -3.77 -37.15 14.76
C LYS A 88 -3.24 -36.18 15.82
N GLY A 89 -1.92 -36.07 15.99
CA GLY A 89 -1.29 -35.16 16.95
C GLY A 89 -1.67 -33.69 16.76
N ASN A 90 -1.61 -32.91 17.84
CA ASN A 90 -1.96 -31.48 17.79
C ASN A 90 -0.75 -30.61 17.37
N TYR A 91 -0.31 -30.79 16.12
CA TYR A 91 0.83 -30.07 15.56
C TYR A 91 0.62 -28.55 15.51
N ASN A 92 -0.63 -28.10 15.32
CA ASN A 92 -0.97 -26.68 15.41
C ASN A 92 -0.64 -26.10 16.78
N SER A 93 -0.98 -26.78 17.88
CA SER A 93 -0.61 -26.31 19.22
C SER A 93 0.90 -26.24 19.42
N ILE A 94 1.63 -27.22 18.88
CA ILE A 94 3.10 -27.31 18.98
C ILE A 94 3.75 -26.13 18.26
N VAL A 95 3.43 -25.92 16.98
CA VAL A 95 3.94 -24.80 16.17
C VAL A 95 3.54 -23.45 16.74
N ASN A 96 2.29 -23.30 17.19
CA ASN A 96 1.81 -22.07 17.81
C ASN A 96 2.54 -21.77 19.14
N SER A 97 3.03 -22.78 19.85
CA SER A 97 3.86 -22.59 21.03
C SER A 97 5.27 -22.13 20.64
N ALA A 98 5.86 -22.71 19.58
CA ALA A 98 7.20 -22.36 19.10
C ALA A 98 7.29 -20.87 18.70
N ILE A 99 6.35 -20.37 17.89
CA ILE A 99 6.38 -18.94 17.51
C ILE A 99 6.13 -18.02 18.71
N ARG A 100 5.26 -18.40 19.66
CA ARG A 100 5.03 -17.61 20.88
C ARG A 100 6.26 -17.55 21.78
N ALA A 101 7.10 -18.58 21.77
CA ALA A 101 8.33 -18.62 22.54
C ALA A 101 9.36 -17.58 22.06
N GLN A 102 9.27 -17.14 20.79
CA GLN A 102 10.11 -16.06 20.25
C GLN A 102 9.75 -14.67 20.80
N PHE A 103 8.56 -14.53 21.40
CA PHE A 103 8.04 -13.26 21.90
C PHE A 103 7.61 -13.34 23.38
N PRO A 104 8.51 -13.70 24.32
CA PRO A 104 8.14 -13.89 25.73
C PRO A 104 7.63 -12.60 26.39
N GLY A 105 8.01 -11.44 25.85
CA GLY A 105 7.55 -10.14 26.33
C GLY A 105 6.15 -9.71 25.86
N VAL A 106 5.55 -10.42 24.89
CA VAL A 106 4.18 -10.16 24.43
C VAL A 106 3.19 -10.85 25.37
N LYS A 107 2.64 -10.07 26.31
CA LYS A 107 1.81 -10.61 27.41
C LYS A 107 0.30 -10.57 27.14
N SER A 108 -0.18 -9.63 26.32
CA SER A 108 -1.62 -9.44 26.13
C SER A 108 -2.25 -10.65 25.44
N ARG A 109 -3.48 -11.01 25.84
CA ARG A 109 -4.18 -12.19 25.29
C ARG A 109 -4.50 -12.03 23.81
N SER A 110 -4.82 -10.82 23.37
CA SER A 110 -5.08 -10.51 21.95
C SER A 110 -3.82 -10.72 21.13
N ASP A 111 -2.68 -10.20 21.58
CA ASP A 111 -1.43 -10.25 20.81
C ASP A 111 -0.87 -11.68 20.77
N ARG A 112 -0.91 -12.40 21.89
CA ARG A 112 -0.52 -13.82 21.92
C ARG A 112 -1.37 -14.72 21.02
N ARG A 113 -2.59 -14.31 20.70
CA ARG A 113 -3.48 -14.99 19.74
C ARG A 113 -3.21 -14.57 18.30
N ALA A 114 -2.62 -13.41 18.08
CA ALA A 114 -2.25 -12.92 16.76
C ALA A 114 -0.93 -13.54 16.26
N LEU A 115 0.04 -13.81 17.15
CA LEU A 115 1.36 -14.38 16.78
C LEU A 115 1.30 -15.60 15.83
N PRO A 116 0.46 -16.63 16.07
CA PRO A 116 0.31 -17.74 15.12
C PRO A 116 -0.11 -17.37 13.70
N LYS A 117 -0.78 -16.22 13.51
CA LYS A 117 -1.26 -15.77 12.20
C LYS A 117 -0.15 -15.30 11.28
N LEU A 118 1.06 -15.12 11.82
CA LEU A 118 2.26 -14.86 11.02
C LEU A 118 2.68 -16.09 10.20
N LEU A 119 2.26 -17.29 10.61
CA LEU A 119 2.52 -18.53 9.90
C LEU A 119 1.38 -18.85 8.93
N SER A 120 1.72 -19.53 7.84
CA SER A 120 0.74 -20.12 6.94
C SER A 120 -0.15 -21.12 7.68
N PHE A 121 -1.39 -21.27 7.23
CA PHE A 121 -2.34 -22.23 7.79
C PHE A 121 -1.83 -23.68 7.71
N ASP A 122 -0.97 -23.99 6.72
CA ASP A 122 -0.40 -25.31 6.46
C ASP A 122 0.98 -25.52 7.14
N ALA A 123 1.49 -24.55 7.90
CA ALA A 123 2.83 -24.62 8.51
C ALA A 123 3.01 -25.87 9.39
N ALA A 124 1.98 -26.24 10.15
CA ALA A 124 1.99 -27.43 11.01
C ALA A 124 2.04 -28.76 10.22
N ASP A 125 1.60 -28.77 8.95
CA ASP A 125 1.63 -29.98 8.14
C ASP A 125 3.07 -30.37 7.75
N LYS A 126 4.00 -29.41 7.65
CA LYS A 126 5.44 -29.72 7.45
C LYS A 126 5.97 -30.52 8.62
N VAL A 127 5.78 -30.01 9.84
CA VAL A 127 6.19 -30.70 11.09
C VAL A 127 5.55 -32.07 11.17
N ARG A 128 4.24 -32.18 10.91
CA ARG A 128 3.53 -33.45 10.90
C ARG A 128 4.14 -34.47 9.94
N ARG A 129 4.42 -34.07 8.69
CA ARG A 129 5.01 -34.97 7.68
C ARG A 129 6.38 -35.48 8.13
N GLU A 130 7.22 -34.62 8.68
CA GLU A 130 8.55 -35.00 9.16
C GLU A 130 8.50 -35.95 10.37
N VAL A 131 7.58 -35.72 11.31
CA VAL A 131 7.39 -36.62 12.47
C VAL A 131 6.80 -37.97 12.05
N ILE A 132 5.89 -38.00 11.07
CA ILE A 132 5.38 -39.26 10.51
C ILE A 132 6.51 -40.04 9.81
N ALA A 133 7.35 -39.35 9.04
CA ALA A 133 8.49 -39.96 8.36
C ALA A 133 9.56 -40.45 9.34
N ASN A 134 9.73 -39.78 10.48
CA ASN A 134 10.66 -40.17 11.52
C ASN A 134 10.05 -40.00 12.93
N PRO A 135 9.37 -41.03 13.47
CA PRO A 135 8.77 -40.98 14.81
C PRO A 135 9.77 -40.77 15.95
N SER A 136 11.07 -41.01 15.75
CA SER A 136 12.10 -40.82 16.78
C SER A 136 12.31 -39.35 17.16
N LEU A 137 11.68 -38.42 16.45
CA LEU A 137 11.73 -36.99 16.73
C LEU A 137 10.82 -36.59 17.91
N ILE A 138 9.82 -37.41 18.25
CA ILE A 138 8.92 -37.16 19.38
C ILE A 138 9.76 -37.11 20.68
N GLY A 139 9.48 -36.11 21.52
CA GLY A 139 10.21 -35.80 22.74
C GLY A 139 11.45 -34.91 22.55
N THR A 140 11.78 -34.51 21.31
CA THR A 140 12.97 -33.69 21.01
C THR A 140 12.60 -32.26 20.56
N THR A 141 13.56 -31.34 20.61
CA THR A 141 13.46 -30.03 19.96
C THR A 141 14.22 -30.06 18.64
N ARG A 142 13.58 -29.65 17.55
CA ARG A 142 14.18 -29.59 16.22
C ARG A 142 13.83 -28.26 15.56
N SER A 143 14.75 -27.77 14.73
CA SER A 143 14.53 -26.58 13.94
C SER A 143 13.75 -26.93 12.66
N PHE A 144 12.73 -26.15 12.34
CA PHE A 144 11.92 -26.29 11.13
C PHE A 144 11.74 -24.93 10.45
N ASP A 145 11.87 -24.89 9.13
CA ASP A 145 11.51 -23.71 8.35
C ASP A 145 10.02 -23.75 8.04
N LEU A 146 9.27 -22.89 8.70
CA LEU A 146 7.82 -22.85 8.63
C LEU A 146 7.39 -21.71 7.73
N LYS A 147 6.52 -22.00 6.76
CA LYS A 147 6.02 -20.98 5.84
C LYS A 147 5.31 -19.86 6.59
N LEU A 148 5.60 -18.63 6.20
CA LEU A 148 4.87 -17.45 6.65
C LEU A 148 3.51 -17.35 5.94
N SER A 149 2.58 -16.58 6.52
CA SER A 149 1.29 -16.32 5.90
C SER A 149 1.41 -15.41 4.68
N ASP A 150 0.41 -15.45 3.79
CA ASP A 150 0.38 -14.62 2.58
C ASP A 150 0.60 -13.13 2.89
N GLU A 151 -0.04 -12.59 3.93
CA GLU A 151 0.17 -11.19 4.35
C GLU A 151 1.61 -10.92 4.83
N ALA A 152 2.20 -11.86 5.57
CA ALA A 152 3.58 -11.74 6.06
C ALA A 152 4.60 -11.84 4.92
N ASP A 153 4.36 -12.75 3.98
CA ASP A 153 5.16 -12.95 2.78
C ASP A 153 5.14 -11.70 1.88
N LEU A 154 3.95 -11.15 1.59
CA LEU A 154 3.79 -9.91 0.83
C LEU A 154 4.47 -8.70 1.51
N PHE A 155 4.45 -8.64 2.84
CA PHE A 155 5.18 -7.60 3.57
C PHE A 155 6.69 -7.75 3.39
N LEU A 156 7.24 -8.96 3.58
CA LEU A 156 8.67 -9.23 3.44
C LEU A 156 9.19 -9.05 2.01
N GLN A 157 8.33 -9.25 1.01
CA GLN A 157 8.61 -8.94 -0.39
C GLN A 157 8.52 -7.44 -0.72
N GLY A 158 8.18 -6.58 0.25
CA GLY A 158 8.05 -5.13 0.05
C GLY A 158 6.77 -4.71 -0.68
N MET A 159 5.76 -5.57 -0.77
CA MET A 159 4.50 -5.27 -1.49
C MET A 159 3.42 -4.63 -0.61
N SER A 160 3.56 -4.68 0.72
CA SER A 160 2.55 -4.12 1.64
C SER A 160 2.81 -2.67 2.06
N THR A 161 4.05 -2.33 2.39
CA THR A 161 4.47 -0.98 2.79
C THR A 161 5.98 -0.89 2.66
N ASP A 162 6.47 0.27 2.28
CA ASP A 162 7.90 0.54 2.33
C ASP A 162 8.31 0.86 3.78
N GLU A 163 9.52 0.46 4.15
CA GLU A 163 10.18 0.74 5.43
C GLU A 163 11.28 1.78 5.19
N PHE A 164 11.22 2.92 5.87
CA PHE A 164 12.21 3.99 5.75
C PHE A 164 12.84 4.30 7.10
N ASP A 165 14.16 4.16 7.18
CA ASP A 165 14.93 4.68 8.31
C ASP A 165 15.03 6.19 8.24
N ILE A 166 14.68 6.83 9.35
CA ILE A 166 14.80 8.27 9.54
C ILE A 166 16.03 8.53 10.40
N PRO A 167 17.01 9.30 9.90
CA PRO A 167 18.24 9.57 10.64
C PRO A 167 17.93 10.37 11.90
N VAL A 168 18.63 10.02 12.98
CA VAL A 168 18.55 10.67 14.29
C VAL A 168 19.93 11.14 14.72
N THR A 169 19.98 12.19 15.53
CA THR A 169 21.21 12.89 15.91
C THR A 169 21.37 12.99 17.43
N GLY A 170 20.27 13.04 18.18
CA GLY A 170 20.28 13.20 19.63
C GLY A 170 20.31 11.89 20.40
N SER A 171 20.59 12.01 21.69
CA SER A 171 20.33 10.95 22.66
C SER A 171 18.85 10.99 23.05
N LEU A 172 18.25 9.83 23.25
CA LEU A 172 16.82 9.66 23.54
C LEU A 172 16.60 9.46 25.03
N SER A 173 15.71 10.25 25.64
CA SER A 173 15.20 9.99 27.00
C SER A 173 13.84 9.32 26.90
N ILE A 174 13.58 8.35 27.79
CA ILE A 174 12.33 7.59 27.84
C ILE A 174 11.76 7.66 29.24
N GLU A 175 10.50 8.10 29.34
CA GLU A 175 9.76 8.20 30.58
C GLU A 175 8.43 7.47 30.44
N ALA A 176 8.02 6.70 31.46
CA ALA A 176 6.71 6.09 31.48
C ALA A 176 5.62 7.18 31.60
N SER A 177 4.56 7.08 30.80
CA SER A 177 3.45 8.03 30.81
C SER A 177 2.13 7.31 30.59
N GLY A 178 1.35 7.16 31.66
CA GLY A 178 0.12 6.35 31.64
C GLY A 178 0.40 4.89 31.25
N ASP A 179 -0.33 4.40 30.25
CA ASP A 179 -0.15 3.06 29.66
C ASP A 179 0.92 3.01 28.56
N GLY A 180 1.66 4.10 28.35
CA GLY A 180 2.64 4.26 27.29
C GLY A 180 3.93 4.95 27.75
N PHE A 181 4.58 5.60 26.80
CA PHE A 181 5.88 6.25 26.98
C PHE A 181 5.84 7.65 26.40
N ARG A 182 6.50 8.58 27.09
CA ARG A 182 6.90 9.87 26.56
C ARG A 182 8.39 9.80 26.26
N LEU A 183 8.79 10.21 25.06
CA LEU A 183 10.19 10.21 24.65
C LEU A 183 10.58 11.60 24.18
N THR A 184 11.79 12.02 24.54
CA THR A 184 12.39 13.29 24.14
C THR A 184 13.77 13.05 23.55
N SER A 185 14.17 13.83 22.56
CA SER A 185 15.53 13.79 22.01
C SER A 185 16.31 15.02 22.45
N SER A 186 17.60 14.85 22.74
CA SER A 186 18.52 15.98 22.92
C SER A 186 18.83 16.72 21.60
N GLY A 187 18.47 16.14 20.45
CA GLY A 187 18.60 16.71 19.11
C GLY A 187 17.23 17.09 18.51
N ASN A 188 17.23 17.70 17.33
CA ASN A 188 16.01 18.10 16.62
C ASN A 188 15.45 16.98 15.73
N ASP A 189 15.25 15.79 16.30
CA ASP A 189 14.94 14.58 15.54
C ASP A 189 13.44 14.45 15.18
N PHE A 190 12.55 15.13 15.91
CA PHE A 190 11.09 14.99 15.74
C PHE A 190 10.46 16.07 14.86
N ALA A 191 10.99 17.30 14.84
CA ALA A 191 10.41 18.38 14.04
C ALA A 191 10.33 18.04 12.54
N GLY A 192 11.33 17.33 11.99
CA GLY A 192 11.31 16.89 10.59
C GLY A 192 10.22 15.83 10.31
N VAL A 193 9.92 14.98 11.29
CA VAL A 193 8.84 13.99 11.18
C VAL A 193 7.48 14.68 11.33
N LEU A 194 7.32 15.61 12.28
CA LEU A 194 6.13 16.43 12.41
C LEU A 194 5.82 17.19 11.12
N ALA A 195 6.82 17.81 10.49
CA ALA A 195 6.65 18.50 9.21
C ALA A 195 6.17 17.56 8.09
N ARG A 196 6.70 16.33 8.02
CA ARG A 196 6.22 15.30 7.08
C ARG A 196 4.76 14.92 7.35
N VAL A 197 4.38 14.74 8.62
CA VAL A 197 2.99 14.44 9.02
C VAL A 197 2.06 15.58 8.61
N LYS A 198 2.42 16.84 8.89
CA LYS A 198 1.65 18.02 8.47
C LYS A 198 1.46 18.08 6.95
N GLN A 199 2.51 17.82 6.18
CA GLN A 199 2.42 17.78 4.71
C GLN A 199 1.47 16.67 4.20
N ARG A 200 1.43 15.51 4.88
CA ARG A 200 0.47 14.44 4.57
C ARG A 200 -0.96 14.86 4.89
N LEU A 201 -1.17 15.54 6.02
CA LEU A 201 -2.48 16.10 6.41
C LEU A 201 -2.96 17.15 5.42
N GLU A 202 -2.08 18.04 4.95
CA GLU A 202 -2.38 19.02 3.89
C GLU A 202 -2.85 18.33 2.60
N THR A 203 -2.10 17.33 2.14
CA THR A 203 -2.46 16.56 0.93
C THR A 203 -3.83 15.89 1.09
N ARG A 204 -4.11 15.35 2.28
CA ARG A 204 -5.40 14.73 2.60
C ARG A 204 -6.54 15.76 2.61
N ARG A 205 -6.35 16.89 3.29
CA ARG A 205 -7.32 18.00 3.33
C ARG A 205 -7.67 18.45 1.91
N ASP A 206 -6.67 18.62 1.06
CA ASP A 206 -6.88 19.10 -0.33
C ASP A 206 -7.70 18.09 -1.15
N ARG A 207 -7.45 16.78 -0.98
CA ARG A 207 -8.27 15.72 -1.59
C ARG A 207 -9.72 15.77 -1.07
N LEU A 208 -9.92 15.87 0.23
CA LEU A 208 -11.26 15.93 0.84
C LEU A 208 -12.03 17.20 0.40
N SER A 209 -11.34 18.33 0.30
CA SER A 209 -11.89 19.60 -0.19
C SER A 209 -12.33 19.51 -1.65
N LEU A 210 -11.54 18.83 -2.49
CA LEU A 210 -11.92 18.56 -3.88
C LEU A 210 -13.18 17.69 -3.96
N ASP A 211 -13.27 16.64 -3.14
CA ASP A 211 -14.43 15.75 -3.11
C ASP A 211 -15.68 16.44 -2.55
N ALA A 212 -15.54 17.28 -1.52
CA ALA A 212 -16.59 18.16 -1.05
C ALA A 212 -17.08 19.08 -2.18
N SER A 213 -16.18 19.71 -2.92
CA SER A 213 -16.53 20.57 -4.06
C SER A 213 -17.28 19.83 -5.17
N LYS A 214 -16.96 18.55 -5.41
CA LYS A 214 -17.71 17.70 -6.36
C LYS A 214 -19.11 17.40 -5.85
N LEU A 215 -19.26 16.99 -4.58
CA LEU A 215 -20.57 16.71 -3.97
C LEU A 215 -21.45 17.95 -3.88
N GLU A 216 -20.87 19.11 -3.62
CA GLU A 216 -21.56 20.40 -3.63
C GLU A 216 -22.23 20.66 -4.99
N ARG A 217 -21.50 20.49 -6.09
CA ARG A 217 -22.08 20.60 -7.45
C ARG A 217 -23.20 19.57 -7.71
N VAL A 218 -23.09 18.37 -7.16
CA VAL A 218 -24.13 17.33 -7.30
C VAL A 218 -25.38 17.73 -6.50
N ARG A 219 -25.22 18.13 -5.24
CA ARG A 219 -26.31 18.63 -4.40
C ARG A 219 -27.04 19.78 -5.08
N ASP A 220 -26.30 20.76 -5.60
CA ASP A 220 -26.88 21.96 -6.21
C ASP A 220 -27.67 21.63 -7.48
N ARG A 221 -27.17 20.68 -8.29
CA ARG A 221 -27.91 20.20 -9.45
C ARG A 221 -29.22 19.50 -9.05
N LEU A 222 -29.18 18.63 -8.05
CA LEU A 222 -30.38 17.95 -7.55
C LEU A 222 -31.38 18.95 -6.97
N ALA A 223 -30.89 19.91 -6.16
CA ALA A 223 -31.70 20.96 -5.57
C ALA A 223 -32.35 21.86 -6.63
N ALA A 224 -31.67 22.14 -7.74
CA ALA A 224 -32.22 22.92 -8.85
C ALA A 224 -33.39 22.21 -9.57
N GLU A 225 -33.51 20.88 -9.49
CA GLU A 225 -34.64 20.14 -10.04
C GLU A 225 -35.87 20.13 -9.12
N ILE A 226 -35.70 20.41 -7.82
CA ILE A 226 -36.79 20.36 -6.83
C ILE A 226 -37.96 21.28 -7.21
N PRO A 227 -37.76 22.57 -7.58
CA PRO A 227 -38.87 23.45 -7.96
C PRO A 227 -39.69 22.93 -9.15
N VAL A 228 -39.04 22.29 -10.12
CA VAL A 228 -39.72 21.69 -11.28
C VAL A 228 -40.55 20.48 -10.85
N ALA A 229 -40.02 19.65 -9.94
CA ALA A 229 -40.75 18.51 -9.40
C ALA A 229 -41.92 18.96 -8.49
N GLU A 230 -41.77 20.05 -7.74
CA GLU A 230 -42.84 20.66 -6.95
C GLU A 230 -43.98 21.17 -7.84
N ALA A 231 -43.66 21.85 -8.94
CA ALA A 231 -44.64 22.27 -9.93
C ALA A 231 -45.41 21.08 -10.52
N ALA A 232 -44.72 19.99 -10.88
CA ALA A 232 -45.36 18.77 -11.37
C ALA A 232 -46.27 18.08 -10.33
N VAL A 233 -45.94 18.19 -9.03
CA VAL A 233 -46.81 17.72 -7.94
C VAL A 233 -48.03 18.62 -7.78
N ALA A 234 -47.87 19.93 -7.94
CA ALA A 234 -48.99 20.88 -7.92
C ALA A 234 -49.97 20.62 -9.09
N GLU A 235 -49.45 20.35 -10.29
CA GLU A 235 -50.25 19.97 -11.47
C GLU A 235 -51.00 18.64 -11.28
N ALA A 236 -50.39 17.68 -10.57
CA ALA A 236 -51.04 16.40 -10.27
C ALA A 236 -52.25 16.52 -9.32
N GLY A 237 -52.39 17.66 -8.62
CA GLY A 237 -53.51 17.94 -7.74
C GLY A 237 -53.42 17.27 -6.36
N ALA A 238 -54.24 17.77 -5.42
CA ALA A 238 -54.22 17.35 -4.01
C ALA A 238 -54.60 15.88 -3.80
N GLU A 239 -55.44 15.32 -4.68
CA GLU A 239 -55.94 13.94 -4.59
C GLU A 239 -54.92 12.88 -5.06
N ALA A 240 -53.83 13.29 -5.71
CA ALA A 240 -52.82 12.34 -6.18
C ALA A 240 -52.24 11.51 -5.02
N THR A 241 -52.20 10.19 -5.16
CA THR A 241 -51.66 9.30 -4.13
C THR A 241 -50.13 9.38 -4.05
N ASN A 242 -49.53 8.89 -2.96
CA ASN A 242 -48.07 8.85 -2.80
C ASN A 242 -47.35 7.99 -3.85
N THR A 243 -48.07 7.11 -4.55
CA THR A 243 -47.53 6.31 -5.65
C THR A 243 -47.50 7.07 -6.98
N HIS A 244 -48.11 8.26 -7.06
CA HIS A 244 -48.11 9.10 -8.25
C HIS A 244 -46.67 9.44 -8.69
N PRO A 245 -46.31 9.34 -9.99
CA PRO A 245 -44.94 9.56 -10.46
C PRO A 245 -44.32 10.89 -10.03
N ALA A 246 -45.09 11.99 -10.05
CA ALA A 246 -44.62 13.30 -9.62
C ALA A 246 -44.26 13.34 -8.12
N LYS A 247 -45.12 12.79 -7.25
CA LYS A 247 -44.89 12.73 -5.80
C LYS A 247 -43.68 11.84 -5.48
N ARG A 248 -43.55 10.69 -6.16
CA ARG A 248 -42.38 9.80 -6.02
C ARG A 248 -41.08 10.45 -6.49
N ARG A 249 -41.11 11.18 -7.61
CA ARG A 249 -39.94 11.90 -8.12
C ARG A 249 -39.49 12.99 -7.14
N LEU A 250 -40.41 13.81 -6.64
CA LEU A 250 -40.10 14.85 -5.66
C LEU A 250 -39.50 14.25 -4.38
N ALA A 251 -40.15 13.23 -3.81
CA ALA A 251 -39.66 12.56 -2.61
C ALA A 251 -38.25 11.96 -2.82
N LYS A 252 -38.00 11.38 -3.99
CA LYS A 252 -36.67 10.87 -4.35
C LYS A 252 -35.62 11.99 -4.46
N LEU A 253 -35.92 13.07 -5.19
CA LEU A 253 -35.00 14.21 -5.32
C LEU A 253 -34.66 14.83 -3.97
N GLN A 254 -35.66 14.98 -3.08
CA GLN A 254 -35.45 15.47 -1.73
C GLN A 254 -34.56 14.52 -0.92
N ALA A 255 -34.84 13.22 -0.94
CA ALA A 255 -34.02 12.22 -0.23
C ALA A 255 -32.57 12.18 -0.75
N ASP A 256 -32.37 12.19 -2.06
CA ASP A 256 -31.05 12.18 -2.69
C ASP A 256 -30.30 13.48 -2.34
N THR A 257 -30.97 14.64 -2.41
CA THR A 257 -30.38 15.94 -2.03
C THR A 257 -29.96 15.97 -0.56
N SER A 258 -30.81 15.50 0.35
CA SER A 258 -30.50 15.41 1.79
C SER A 258 -29.35 14.45 2.08
N SER A 259 -29.30 13.31 1.39
CA SER A 259 -28.20 12.34 1.53
C SER A 259 -26.85 12.94 1.10
N VAL A 260 -26.81 13.59 -0.07
CA VAL A 260 -25.60 14.27 -0.57
C VAL A 260 -25.22 15.43 0.35
N ALA A 261 -26.18 16.21 0.85
CA ALA A 261 -25.92 17.30 1.80
C ALA A 261 -25.29 16.79 3.12
N ALA A 262 -25.77 15.65 3.64
CA ALA A 262 -25.18 15.03 4.83
C ALA A 262 -23.74 14.54 4.59
N ALA A 263 -23.47 13.94 3.42
CA ALA A 263 -22.11 13.54 3.03
C ALA A 263 -21.18 14.75 2.89
N LEU A 264 -21.66 15.83 2.25
CA LEU A 264 -20.93 17.08 2.10
C LEU A 264 -20.59 17.71 3.46
N ALA A 265 -21.55 17.75 4.39
CA ALA A 265 -21.33 18.29 5.73
C ALA A 265 -20.23 17.53 6.48
N ARG A 266 -20.19 16.19 6.36
CA ARG A 266 -19.12 15.36 6.94
C ARG A 266 -17.75 15.67 6.35
N LEU A 267 -17.65 15.80 5.02
CA LEU A 267 -16.37 16.14 4.37
C LEU A 267 -15.89 17.55 4.74
N LYS A 268 -16.80 18.54 4.82
CA LYS A 268 -16.45 19.90 5.26
C LYS A 268 -15.95 19.90 6.70
N ALA A 269 -16.64 19.23 7.62
CA ALA A 269 -16.19 19.11 9.01
C ALA A 269 -14.78 18.47 9.13
N GLN A 270 -14.50 17.41 8.37
CA GLN A 270 -13.16 16.81 8.33
C GLN A 270 -12.10 17.76 7.76
N THR A 271 -12.46 18.56 6.76
CA THR A 271 -11.55 19.55 6.15
C THR A 271 -11.22 20.67 7.14
N ASP A 272 -12.22 21.14 7.89
CA ASP A 272 -12.07 22.19 8.90
C ASP A 272 -11.20 21.72 10.07
N GLU A 273 -11.43 20.48 10.54
CA GLU A 273 -10.62 19.84 11.58
C GLU A 273 -9.15 19.72 11.16
N LEU A 274 -8.88 19.24 9.94
CA LEU A 274 -7.52 19.17 9.41
C LEU A 274 -6.88 20.56 9.26
N SER A 275 -7.65 21.57 8.82
CA SER A 275 -7.13 22.92 8.65
C SER A 275 -6.68 23.53 9.98
N ALA A 276 -7.48 23.37 11.04
CA ALA A 276 -7.12 23.85 12.37
C ALA A 276 -5.81 23.24 12.91
N SER A 277 -5.57 21.96 12.60
CA SER A 277 -4.32 21.27 12.91
C SER A 277 -3.15 21.81 12.08
N ILE A 278 -3.32 21.97 10.77
CA ILE A 278 -2.27 22.41 9.85
C ILE A 278 -1.81 23.86 10.13
N ASP A 279 -2.75 24.77 10.44
CA ASP A 279 -2.47 26.20 10.61
C ASP A 279 -1.55 26.50 11.81
N ASN A 280 -1.39 25.54 12.74
CA ASN A 280 -0.39 25.60 13.79
C ASN A 280 0.72 24.56 13.54
N PRO A 281 1.77 24.89 12.79
CA PRO A 281 2.79 23.92 12.36
C PRO A 281 3.58 23.32 13.53
N SER A 282 3.63 23.99 14.68
CA SER A 282 4.32 23.53 15.89
C SER A 282 3.41 22.76 16.85
N SER A 283 2.10 22.68 16.60
CA SER A 283 1.21 21.87 17.43
C SER A 283 1.52 20.40 17.23
N ALA A 284 1.44 19.65 18.32
CA ALA A 284 1.55 18.20 18.26
C ALA A 284 0.42 17.59 17.44
N GLU A 285 0.69 16.45 16.82
CA GLU A 285 -0.24 15.71 15.97
C GLU A 285 -0.45 14.30 16.46
N THR A 286 -1.71 13.89 16.52
CA THR A 286 -2.09 12.51 16.82
C THR A 286 -2.00 11.66 15.55
N LEU A 287 -1.23 10.58 15.61
CA LEU A 287 -1.06 9.66 14.50
C LEU A 287 -2.19 8.63 14.49
N THR A 288 -3.08 8.77 13.51
CA THR A 288 -4.22 7.88 13.30
C THR A 288 -3.89 6.79 12.27
N PRO A 289 -4.64 5.67 12.19
CA PRO A 289 -4.38 4.59 11.24
C PRO A 289 -4.44 4.98 9.75
N VAL A 290 -4.93 6.18 9.43
CA VAL A 290 -5.01 6.71 8.06
C VAL A 290 -3.79 7.55 7.67
N LEU A 291 -2.82 7.67 8.57
CA LEU A 291 -1.50 8.28 8.34
C LEU A 291 -0.43 7.17 8.30
N PRO A 292 0.76 7.47 7.74
CA PRO A 292 1.91 6.59 7.87
C PRO A 292 2.21 6.25 9.33
N SER A 293 2.65 5.02 9.58
CA SER A 293 2.98 4.57 10.93
C SER A 293 4.44 4.88 11.23
N TYR A 294 4.71 5.46 12.39
CA TYR A 294 6.06 5.78 12.83
C TYR A 294 6.42 5.01 14.11
N PHE A 295 7.65 4.53 14.16
CA PHE A 295 8.16 3.72 15.26
C PHE A 295 9.51 4.21 15.74
N VAL A 296 9.75 4.03 17.03
CA VAL A 296 11.08 4.13 17.62
C VAL A 296 11.58 2.72 17.87
N ARG A 297 12.71 2.37 17.26
CA ARG A 297 13.46 1.16 17.59
C ARG A 297 14.49 1.47 18.64
N LEU A 298 14.51 0.65 19.68
CA LEU A 298 15.33 0.78 20.87
C LEU A 298 16.29 -0.42 20.97
N PRO A 299 17.31 -0.34 21.83
CA PRO A 299 18.13 -1.50 22.18
C PRO A 299 17.29 -2.69 22.67
N GLU A 300 17.89 -3.88 22.65
CA GLU A 300 17.26 -5.11 23.15
C GLU A 300 15.91 -5.45 22.49
N LYS A 301 15.74 -5.06 21.21
CA LYS A 301 14.51 -5.28 20.41
C LYS A 301 13.29 -4.50 20.92
N GLY A 302 13.48 -3.46 21.74
CA GLY A 302 12.39 -2.60 22.18
C GLY A 302 11.82 -1.78 21.03
N VAL A 303 10.50 -1.62 20.97
CA VAL A 303 9.82 -0.88 19.90
C VAL A 303 8.63 -0.13 20.48
N VAL A 304 8.56 1.17 20.20
CA VAL A 304 7.44 2.04 20.55
C VAL A 304 6.76 2.51 19.27
N LYS A 305 5.45 2.27 19.13
CA LYS A 305 4.62 2.92 18.10
C LYS A 305 4.31 4.33 18.54
N ILE A 306 4.62 5.31 17.71
CA ILE A 306 4.32 6.71 17.97
C ILE A 306 2.80 6.92 17.82
N ALA A 307 2.17 7.46 18.85
CA ALA A 307 0.75 7.79 18.90
C ALA A 307 0.54 9.31 18.76
N GLU A 308 1.46 10.12 19.27
CA GLU A 308 1.45 11.57 19.13
C GLU A 308 2.87 12.07 18.88
N ILE A 309 3.00 13.09 18.05
CA ILE A 309 4.28 13.72 17.73
C ILE A 309 4.22 15.23 17.88
N GLY A 310 5.07 15.77 18.76
CA GLY A 310 5.39 17.19 18.86
C GLY A 310 6.74 17.51 18.21
N SER A 311 7.16 18.77 18.29
CA SER A 311 8.45 19.21 17.75
C SER A 311 9.65 18.72 18.59
N ASP A 312 9.46 18.56 19.89
CA ASP A 312 10.48 18.22 20.89
C ASP A 312 10.18 16.93 21.68
N TYR A 313 9.01 16.32 21.47
CA TYR A 313 8.64 15.05 22.08
C TYR A 313 7.80 14.16 21.17
N ILE A 314 7.69 12.91 21.57
CA ILE A 314 6.69 11.96 21.07
C ILE A 314 6.03 11.26 22.26
N THR A 315 4.80 10.78 22.06
CA THR A 315 4.20 9.78 22.95
C THR A 315 3.84 8.54 22.16
N GLY A 316 3.79 7.39 22.83
CA GLY A 316 3.58 6.13 22.14
C GLY A 316 3.34 4.94 23.04
N GLN A 317 3.05 3.80 22.41
CA GLN A 317 2.79 2.53 23.10
C GLN A 317 3.87 1.51 22.74
N ALA A 318 4.27 0.70 23.72
CA ALA A 318 5.19 -0.41 23.47
C ALA A 318 4.53 -1.49 22.59
N TYR A 319 5.16 -1.78 21.46
CA TYR A 319 4.82 -2.88 20.56
C TYR A 319 5.74 -4.08 20.78
N MET A 320 6.93 -3.81 21.31
CA MET A 320 7.86 -4.78 21.90
C MET A 320 8.27 -4.29 23.30
N PRO A 321 8.76 -5.16 24.20
CA PRO A 321 9.15 -4.76 25.55
C PRO A 321 10.14 -3.60 25.57
N VAL A 322 9.87 -2.59 26.41
CA VAL A 322 10.72 -1.41 26.55
C VAL A 322 11.21 -1.31 27.99
N ALA A 323 12.53 -1.24 28.17
CA ALA A 323 13.14 -0.89 29.46
C ALA A 323 13.06 0.63 29.65
N ALA A 324 12.38 1.08 30.69
CA ALA A 324 12.06 2.50 30.91
C ALA A 324 13.16 3.27 31.67
N THR A 325 14.45 3.03 31.38
CA THR A 325 15.52 3.56 32.24
C THR A 325 16.68 4.16 31.48
N GLY A 326 16.82 5.48 31.61
CA GLY A 326 18.03 6.24 31.25
C GLY A 326 18.01 6.85 29.86
N ALA A 327 19.01 7.68 29.60
CA ALA A 327 19.27 8.22 28.27
C ALA A 327 19.92 7.15 27.39
N ILE A 328 19.35 6.92 26.21
CA ILE A 328 19.90 6.05 25.18
C ILE A 328 20.76 6.92 24.26
N ALA A 329 22.03 6.53 24.10
CA ALA A 329 22.97 7.29 23.29
C ALA A 329 22.52 7.39 21.81
N ALA A 330 22.88 8.50 21.17
CA ALA A 330 22.73 8.65 19.73
C ALA A 330 23.33 7.45 18.98
N GLY A 331 22.63 6.96 17.95
CA GLY A 331 23.02 5.79 17.17
C GLY A 331 22.67 4.43 17.81
N SER A 332 22.18 4.39 19.04
CA SER A 332 21.64 3.17 19.68
C SER A 332 20.12 3.06 19.58
N TRP A 333 19.48 3.98 18.87
CA TRP A 333 18.05 4.01 18.58
C TRP A 333 17.83 4.54 17.16
N SER A 334 16.70 4.22 16.55
CA SER A 334 16.31 4.77 15.24
C SER A 334 14.82 5.08 15.17
N LEU A 335 14.48 5.98 14.25
CA LEU A 335 13.10 6.24 13.83
C LEU A 335 12.85 5.51 12.52
N VAL A 336 11.70 4.87 12.41
CA VAL A 336 11.28 4.14 11.21
C VAL A 336 9.89 4.58 10.80
N GLU A 337 9.71 4.87 9.51
CA GLU A 337 8.41 5.10 8.87
C GLU A 337 7.99 3.87 8.08
N TYR A 338 6.72 3.48 8.23
CA TYR A 338 6.03 2.65 7.26
C TYR A 338 5.05 3.53 6.47
N SER A 339 5.37 3.72 5.20
CA SER A 339 4.78 4.77 4.36
C SER A 339 3.30 4.55 4.05
N GLN A 340 2.87 3.29 3.92
CA GLN A 340 1.49 2.94 3.67
C GLN A 340 0.73 2.90 5.00
N PRO A 341 -0.35 3.70 5.16
CA PRO A 341 -1.14 3.71 6.38
C PRO A 341 -1.67 2.34 6.76
N GLU A 342 -1.77 2.07 8.07
CA GLU A 342 -2.29 0.81 8.59
C GLU A 342 -3.71 0.50 8.08
N ALA A 343 -4.55 1.52 7.91
CA ALA A 343 -5.92 1.37 7.40
C ALA A 343 -5.98 0.91 5.93
N ASP A 344 -4.90 1.11 5.17
CA ASP A 344 -4.84 0.86 3.72
C ASP A 344 -4.05 -0.41 3.36
N ARG A 345 -3.77 -1.28 4.34
CA ARG A 345 -3.03 -2.53 4.15
C ARG A 345 -3.68 -3.70 4.90
N ARG A 346 -3.34 -4.93 4.49
CA ARG A 346 -3.93 -6.17 5.04
C ARG A 346 -3.25 -6.66 6.32
N ILE A 347 -2.01 -6.22 6.56
CA ILE A 347 -1.20 -6.57 7.72
C ILE A 347 -1.20 -5.43 8.75
N ASN A 348 -1.36 -5.74 10.03
CA ASN A 348 -1.37 -4.69 11.07
C ASN A 348 0.04 -4.31 11.54
N ASP A 349 0.15 -3.20 12.27
CA ASP A 349 1.44 -2.67 12.73
C ASP A 349 2.17 -3.61 13.68
N LYS A 350 1.46 -4.37 14.53
CA LYS A 350 2.10 -5.33 15.44
C LYS A 350 2.72 -6.50 14.68
N GLU A 351 1.99 -7.02 13.69
CA GLU A 351 2.47 -8.11 12.83
C GLU A 351 3.73 -7.70 12.08
N ILE A 352 3.77 -6.49 11.51
CA ILE A 352 4.98 -5.93 10.90
C ILE A 352 6.14 -5.92 11.88
N ILE A 353 5.97 -5.35 13.09
CA ILE A 353 7.05 -5.26 14.07
C ILE A 353 7.56 -6.64 14.51
N TRP A 354 6.68 -7.63 14.63
CA TRP A 354 7.08 -8.99 14.93
C TRP A 354 7.85 -9.65 13.78
N LEU A 355 7.41 -9.44 12.53
CA LEU A 355 8.09 -9.96 11.35
C LEU A 355 9.47 -9.33 11.16
N THR A 356 9.58 -8.00 11.28
CA THR A 356 10.88 -7.33 11.22
C THR A 356 11.78 -7.79 12.35
N SER A 357 11.24 -8.03 13.56
CA SER A 357 12.03 -8.58 14.66
C SER A 357 12.55 -10.01 14.40
N LEU A 358 11.83 -10.84 13.62
CA LEU A 358 12.30 -12.17 13.21
C LEU A 358 13.34 -12.07 12.10
N ARG A 359 13.09 -11.23 11.10
CA ARG A 359 14.01 -10.93 10.00
C ARG A 359 15.35 -10.40 10.53
N ASP A 360 15.30 -9.39 11.39
CA ASP A 360 16.48 -8.75 11.97
C ASP A 360 17.24 -9.70 12.93
N ALA A 361 16.58 -10.77 13.41
CA ALA A 361 17.21 -11.85 14.18
C ALA A 361 17.79 -12.97 13.29
N GLY A 362 17.71 -12.85 11.96
CA GLY A 362 18.18 -13.87 11.01
C GLY A 362 17.35 -15.14 11.00
N MET A 363 16.09 -15.08 11.47
CA MET A 363 15.20 -16.23 11.52
C MET A 363 14.32 -16.37 10.27
N VAL A 364 14.36 -15.39 9.36
CA VAL A 364 13.55 -15.39 8.14
C VAL A 364 14.46 -15.65 6.95
N GLU A 365 14.07 -16.62 6.13
CA GLU A 365 14.72 -16.96 4.86
C GLU A 365 13.75 -16.68 3.70
N SER A 366 14.28 -16.05 2.65
CA SER A 366 13.55 -15.71 1.41
C SER A 366 13.79 -16.73 0.31
#